data_AF-A0A929K9G3-F1
#
_entry.id   AF-A0A929K9G3-F1
#
_cell.length_a   1.000
_cell.length_b   1.000
_cell.length_c   1.000
_cell.angle_alpha   90.00
_cell.angle_beta   90.00
_cell.angle_gamma   90.00
#
_symmetry.space_group_name_H-M   'P 1'
#
loop_
_entity.id
_entity.type
_entity.pdbx_description
1 polymer ?
#
loop_
_entity_poly.entity_id
_entity_poly.type
_entity_poly.pdbx_seq_one_letter_code
_entity_poly.pdbx_strand_id
1 'polypeptide(L)'
;DVNIQKKISIEKNIDFPLPALLLNLAGQPFSSKTKIPVYQGEGSGYNLIIQADLFFNRQGKDCIIDTTGLSPAIISLLKKHQFLVLSLAGDKDLNRTTELILDFLGLSYDSKPHHFLTAGREETRNITLTVPGISFYDHEGKKILATDKKIPAEIVSFLNQKGYNLLELSQFDE
;
A
#
# COMPACT_ATOMS: atom_id res chain seq x y z
N ASP A 1 18.38 -18.37 19.54
CA ASP A 1 17.95 -17.22 18.73
C ASP A 1 16.60 -16.72 19.18
N VAL A 2 16.52 -15.46 19.61
CA VAL A 2 15.25 -14.80 19.90
C VAL A 2 14.49 -14.70 18.58
N ASN A 3 13.39 -15.44 18.44
CA ASN A 3 12.54 -15.40 17.26
C ASN A 3 11.84 -14.04 17.22
N ILE A 4 12.48 -13.03 16.61
CA ILE A 4 11.91 -11.70 16.46
C ILE A 4 10.75 -11.82 15.46
N GLN A 5 9.52 -11.71 15.96
CA GLN A 5 8.32 -11.66 15.13
C GLN A 5 8.43 -10.49 14.14
N LYS A 6 8.32 -10.77 12.85
CA LYS A 6 8.38 -9.76 11.79
C LYS A 6 6.97 -9.31 11.46
N LYS A 7 6.46 -8.42 12.30
CA LYS A 7 5.21 -7.66 12.08
C LYS A 7 5.56 -6.27 11.59
N ILE A 8 5.01 -5.89 10.44
CA ILE A 8 5.18 -4.54 9.90
C ILE A 8 4.32 -3.59 10.73
N SER A 9 4.97 -2.59 11.32
CA SER A 9 4.37 -1.60 12.20
C SER A 9 4.43 -0.22 11.55
N ILE A 10 3.41 0.61 11.73
CA ILE A 10 3.43 2.00 11.26
C ILE A 10 4.38 2.83 12.15
N GLU A 11 5.17 3.71 11.54
CA GLU A 11 5.83 4.78 12.30
C GLU A 11 4.79 5.83 12.75
N LYS A 12 4.98 6.40 13.93
CA LYS A 12 4.06 7.39 14.48
C LYS A 12 4.14 8.71 13.69
N ASN A 13 3.00 9.37 13.51
CA ASN A 13 2.86 10.69 12.86
C ASN A 13 3.15 10.71 11.34
N ILE A 14 2.94 9.60 10.64
CA ILE A 14 2.94 9.58 9.17
C ILE A 14 1.57 10.04 8.65
N ASP A 15 1.58 11.03 7.76
CA ASP A 15 0.41 11.39 6.97
C ASP A 15 0.07 10.28 5.96
N PHE A 16 -1.21 9.91 5.87
CA PHE A 16 -1.70 8.89 4.94
C PHE A 16 -1.01 7.53 5.13
N PRO A 17 -1.16 6.90 6.31
CA PRO A 17 -0.25 5.88 6.80
C PRO A 17 -0.20 4.61 5.93
N LEU A 18 -1.34 4.13 5.40
CA LEU A 18 -1.35 2.93 4.54
C LEU A 18 -0.69 3.20 3.17
N PRO A 19 -1.10 4.22 2.39
CA PRO A 19 -0.41 4.56 1.14
C PRO A 19 1.08 4.85 1.30
N ALA A 20 1.47 5.61 2.34
CA ALA A 20 2.86 5.92 2.62
C ALA A 20 3.68 4.65 2.93
N LEU A 21 3.12 3.73 3.72
CA LEU A 21 3.77 2.45 4.01
C LEU A 21 3.96 1.62 2.75
N LEU A 22 2.94 1.50 1.89
CA LEU A 22 3.03 0.71 0.67
C LEU A 22 4.05 1.31 -0.32
N LEU A 23 4.16 2.63 -0.40
CA LEU A 23 5.23 3.32 -1.16
C LEU A 23 6.63 2.97 -0.62
N ASN A 24 6.80 3.00 0.71
CA ASN A 24 8.06 2.63 1.35
C ASN A 24 8.42 1.14 1.09
N LEU A 25 7.45 0.24 1.22
CA LEU A 25 7.65 -1.19 0.93
C LEU A 25 8.00 -1.41 -0.54
N ALA A 26 7.39 -0.65 -1.46
CA ALA A 26 7.71 -0.66 -2.88
C ALA A 26 9.08 -0.03 -3.21
N GLY A 27 9.77 0.58 -2.23
CA GLY A 27 11.01 1.31 -2.47
C GLY A 27 10.82 2.54 -3.35
N GLN A 28 9.61 3.11 -3.39
CA GLN A 28 9.26 4.26 -4.21
C GLN A 28 9.39 5.54 -3.37
N PRO A 29 10.39 6.40 -3.63
CA PRO A 29 10.49 7.69 -2.95
C PRO A 29 9.27 8.55 -3.28
N PHE A 30 8.78 9.28 -2.28
CA PHE A 30 7.62 10.16 -2.40
C PHE A 30 7.76 11.41 -1.52
N SER A 31 6.87 12.37 -1.75
CA SER A 31 6.69 13.55 -0.92
C SER A 31 5.23 13.63 -0.47
N SER A 32 5.00 13.96 0.80
CA SER A 32 3.65 14.17 1.35
C SER A 32 3.29 15.66 1.40
N LYS A 33 2.00 15.97 1.23
CA LYS A 33 1.41 17.32 1.32
C LYS A 33 2.18 18.38 0.51
N THR A 34 2.64 18.01 -0.69
CA THR A 34 3.49 18.88 -1.49
C THR A 34 2.66 19.79 -2.39
N LYS A 35 3.19 20.99 -2.67
CA LYS A 35 2.60 21.96 -3.61
C LYS A 35 3.21 21.75 -4.99
N ILE A 36 2.38 21.36 -5.94
CA ILE A 36 2.79 21.08 -7.32
C ILE A 36 2.30 22.21 -8.24
N PRO A 37 3.21 22.92 -8.93
CA PRO A 37 2.79 23.82 -10.00
C PRO A 37 2.36 22.99 -11.22
N VAL A 38 1.08 23.06 -11.57
CA VAL A 38 0.51 22.31 -12.72
C VAL A 38 0.50 23.16 -13.98
N TYR A 39 0.43 24.48 -13.81
CA TYR A 39 0.45 25.43 -14.92
C TYR A 39 1.16 26.72 -14.49
N GLN A 40 2.11 27.16 -15.31
CA GLN A 40 2.69 28.50 -15.28
C GLN A 40 2.50 29.12 -16.66
N GLY A 41 1.58 30.06 -16.78
CA GLY A 41 1.38 30.77 -18.03
C GLY A 41 2.46 31.82 -18.21
N GLU A 42 3.30 31.68 -19.24
CA GLU A 42 4.27 32.73 -19.59
C GLU A 42 3.53 34.05 -19.88
N GLY A 43 3.76 35.06 -19.04
CA GLY A 43 3.23 36.42 -19.20
C GLY A 43 1.77 36.65 -18.76
N SER A 44 1.03 35.62 -18.32
CA SER A 44 -0.40 35.78 -17.97
C SER A 44 -0.68 36.01 -16.48
N GLY A 45 0.31 35.80 -15.60
CA GLY A 45 0.15 35.96 -14.15
C GLY A 45 -0.66 34.85 -13.46
N TYR A 46 -1.13 33.84 -14.20
CA TYR A 46 -1.88 32.72 -13.66
C TYR A 46 -0.94 31.54 -13.36
N ASN A 47 -0.75 31.27 -12.06
CA ASN A 47 -0.08 30.07 -11.56
C ASN A 47 -1.10 29.17 -10.89
N LEU A 48 -1.28 27.96 -11.42
CA LEU A 48 -2.07 26.96 -10.72
C LEU A 48 -1.14 26.06 -9.91
N ILE A 49 -1.34 26.10 -8.59
CA ILE A 49 -0.64 25.27 -7.62
C ILE A 49 -1.68 24.36 -6.97
N ILE A 50 -1.41 23.05 -7.00
CA ILE A 50 -2.26 22.04 -6.38
C ILE A 50 -1.53 21.46 -5.19
N GLN A 51 -2.23 21.27 -4.08
CA GLN A 51 -1.70 20.51 -2.96
C GLN A 51 -2.01 19.03 -3.19
N ALA A 52 -0.97 18.22 -3.37
CA ALA A 52 -1.08 16.78 -3.52
C ALA A 52 -0.81 16.09 -2.18
N ASP A 53 -1.63 15.10 -1.85
CA ASP A 53 -1.49 14.33 -0.61
C ASP A 53 -0.20 13.51 -0.63
N LEU A 54 0.00 12.70 -1.67
CA LEU A 54 1.24 11.99 -1.93
C LEU A 54 1.62 12.16 -3.39
N PHE A 55 2.87 12.57 -3.61
CA PHE A 55 3.45 12.80 -4.93
C PHE A 55 4.73 11.98 -5.11
N PHE A 56 4.88 11.36 -6.27
CA PHE A 56 6.11 10.67 -6.64
C PHE A 56 6.27 10.62 -8.15
N ASN A 57 7.50 10.42 -8.62
CA ASN A 57 7.76 10.13 -10.02
C ASN A 57 8.07 8.64 -10.18
N ARG A 58 7.45 8.00 -11.17
CA ARG A 58 7.73 6.61 -11.52
C ARG A 58 7.92 6.51 -13.03
N GLN A 59 9.09 6.04 -13.44
CA GLN A 59 9.45 5.86 -14.85
C GLN A 59 9.22 7.14 -15.69
N GLY A 60 9.55 8.31 -15.13
CA GLY A 60 9.39 9.59 -15.80
C GLY A 60 7.96 10.14 -15.81
N LYS A 61 7.01 9.48 -15.15
CA LYS A 61 5.64 9.97 -15.00
C LYS A 61 5.39 10.46 -13.59
N ASP A 62 4.79 11.64 -13.51
CA ASP A 62 4.35 12.24 -12.26
C ASP A 62 3.06 11.59 -11.79
N CYS A 63 3.08 11.07 -10.57
CA CYS A 63 2.02 10.30 -9.95
C CYS A 63 1.51 11.01 -8.68
N ILE A 64 0.20 11.00 -8.49
CA ILE A 64 -0.47 11.50 -7.29
C ILE A 64 -1.36 10.39 -6.74
N ILE A 65 -1.25 10.13 -5.44
CA ILE A 65 -2.28 9.42 -4.68
C ILE A 65 -3.05 10.49 -3.91
N ASP A 66 -4.33 10.60 -4.21
CA ASP A 66 -5.29 11.53 -3.62
C ASP A 66 -6.15 10.78 -2.60
N THR A 67 -6.02 11.15 -1.34
CA THR A 67 -6.71 10.53 -0.21
C THR A 67 -7.77 11.46 0.41
N THR A 68 -7.62 12.77 0.21
CA THR A 68 -8.47 13.82 0.79
C THR A 68 -9.63 14.20 -0.11
N GLY A 69 -9.54 13.93 -1.42
CA GLY A 69 -10.64 14.05 -2.37
C GLY A 69 -10.53 15.29 -3.24
N LEU A 70 -9.67 15.21 -4.26
CA LEU A 70 -9.62 16.21 -5.33
C LEU A 70 -10.91 16.19 -6.15
N SER A 71 -11.39 17.38 -6.53
CA SER A 71 -12.60 17.48 -7.34
C SER A 71 -12.38 16.90 -8.76
N PRO A 72 -13.42 16.41 -9.44
CA PRO A 72 -13.29 15.87 -10.80
C PRO A 72 -12.66 16.85 -11.80
N ALA A 73 -12.92 18.16 -11.64
CA ALA A 73 -12.31 19.20 -12.46
C ALA A 73 -10.79 19.28 -12.28
N ILE A 74 -10.31 19.16 -11.05
CA ILE A 74 -8.88 19.14 -10.73
C ILE A 74 -8.22 17.86 -11.26
N ILE A 75 -8.86 16.70 -11.06
CA ILE A 75 -8.35 15.42 -11.59
C ILE A 75 -8.25 15.46 -13.12
N SER A 76 -9.27 16.00 -13.79
CA SER A 76 -9.27 16.16 -15.25
C SER A 76 -8.10 17.04 -15.72
N LEU A 77 -7.85 18.13 -15.00
CA LEU A 77 -6.74 19.02 -15.30
C LEU A 77 -5.37 18.35 -15.11
N LEU A 78 -5.16 17.67 -13.99
CA LEU A 78 -3.95 16.89 -13.72
C LEU A 78 -3.68 15.88 -14.84
N LYS A 79 -4.70 15.12 -15.26
CA LYS A 79 -4.60 14.16 -16.37
C LYS A 79 -4.27 14.83 -17.69
N LYS A 80 -4.84 15.99 -17.99
CA LYS A 80 -4.49 16.79 -19.19
C LYS A 80 -3.01 17.18 -19.20
N HIS A 81 -2.45 17.44 -18.03
CA HIS A 81 -1.02 17.71 -17.81
C HIS A 81 -0.19 16.44 -17.56
N GLN A 82 -0.68 15.27 -17.98
CA GLN A 82 0.02 13.98 -17.96
C GLN A 82 0.32 13.39 -16.57
N PHE A 83 -0.28 13.94 -15.51
CA PHE A 83 -0.22 13.30 -14.20
C PHE A 83 -1.06 12.03 -14.19
N LEU A 84 -0.53 10.98 -13.58
CA LEU A 84 -1.30 9.81 -13.17
C LEU A 84 -1.89 10.07 -11.79
N VAL A 85 -3.20 9.89 -11.63
CA VAL A 85 -3.90 10.17 -10.38
C VAL A 85 -4.67 8.93 -9.94
N LEU A 86 -4.38 8.46 -8.72
CA LEU A 86 -5.17 7.47 -8.00
C LEU A 86 -5.97 8.18 -6.91
N SER A 87 -7.30 8.20 -7.03
CA SER A 87 -8.19 8.73 -5.99
C SER A 87 -8.70 7.61 -5.09
N LEU A 88 -8.42 7.74 -3.80
CA LEU A 88 -8.79 6.82 -2.72
C LEU A 88 -9.77 7.45 -1.72
N ALA A 89 -10.11 8.74 -1.91
CA ALA A 89 -10.97 9.46 -0.99
C ALA A 89 -12.33 8.77 -0.82
N GLY A 90 -12.67 8.46 0.44
CA GLY A 90 -13.91 7.80 0.81
C GLY A 90 -13.92 6.28 0.69
N ASP A 91 -12.84 5.64 0.22
CA ASP A 91 -12.68 4.19 0.31
C ASP A 91 -12.41 3.79 1.77
N LYS A 92 -13.13 2.77 2.24
CA LYS A 92 -13.01 2.24 3.61
C LYS A 92 -12.56 0.79 3.63
N ASP A 93 -12.51 0.14 2.46
CA ASP A 93 -12.04 -1.23 2.35
C ASP A 93 -10.52 -1.20 2.20
N LEU A 94 -9.82 -1.56 3.27
CA LEU A 94 -8.36 -1.54 3.30
C LEU A 94 -7.74 -2.59 2.37
N ASN A 95 -8.40 -3.73 2.13
CA ASN A 95 -7.92 -4.72 1.16
C ASN A 95 -8.00 -4.12 -0.25
N ARG A 96 -9.18 -3.61 -0.63
CA ARG A 96 -9.36 -2.93 -1.92
C ARG A 96 -8.39 -1.76 -2.10
N THR A 97 -8.23 -0.93 -1.08
CA THR A 97 -7.29 0.19 -1.10
C THR A 97 -5.86 -0.29 -1.33
N THR A 98 -5.45 -1.39 -0.67
CA THR A 98 -4.14 -2.01 -0.88
C THR A 98 -3.97 -2.49 -2.32
N GLU A 99 -4.95 -3.20 -2.88
CA GLU A 99 -4.93 -3.65 -4.29
C GLU A 99 -4.79 -2.47 -5.26
N LEU A 100 -5.60 -1.43 -5.09
CA LEU A 100 -5.56 -0.23 -5.93
C LEU A 100 -4.19 0.46 -5.90
N ILE A 101 -3.56 0.53 -4.72
CA ILE A 101 -2.22 1.12 -4.58
C ILE A 101 -1.18 0.20 -5.23
N LEU A 102 -1.23 -1.12 -5.01
CA LEU A 102 -0.29 -2.06 -5.62
C LEU A 102 -0.41 -2.06 -7.16
N ASP A 103 -1.63 -2.04 -7.70
CA ASP A 103 -1.89 -1.88 -9.14
C ASP A 103 -1.36 -0.54 -9.64
N PHE A 104 -1.62 0.54 -8.90
CA PHE A 104 -1.12 1.86 -9.27
C PHE A 104 0.40 1.91 -9.25
N LEU A 105 1.07 1.15 -8.36
CA LEU A 105 2.52 0.96 -8.29
C LEU A 105 3.07 -0.07 -9.28
N GLY A 106 2.20 -0.81 -9.96
CA GLY A 106 2.59 -1.83 -10.95
C GLY A 106 3.22 -3.06 -10.32
N LEU A 107 2.89 -3.34 -9.05
CA LEU A 107 3.37 -4.49 -8.31
C LEU A 107 2.41 -5.66 -8.50
N SER A 108 2.96 -6.84 -8.76
CA SER A 108 2.16 -8.07 -8.80
C SER A 108 1.78 -8.50 -7.38
N TYR A 109 0.54 -8.95 -7.22
CA TYR A 109 0.02 -9.48 -5.96
C TYR A 109 -0.92 -10.67 -6.19
N ASP A 110 -1.20 -11.40 -5.12
CA ASP A 110 -2.20 -12.48 -5.08
C ASP A 110 -3.18 -12.21 -3.93
N SER A 111 -4.44 -11.96 -4.28
CA SER A 111 -5.55 -11.69 -3.35
C SER A 111 -6.37 -12.92 -2.98
N LYS A 112 -6.00 -14.11 -3.48
CA LYS A 112 -6.70 -15.35 -3.11
C LYS A 112 -6.41 -15.70 -1.66
N PRO A 113 -7.32 -16.39 -0.95
CA PRO A 113 -7.02 -16.93 0.38
C PRO A 113 -5.76 -17.81 0.37
N HIS A 114 -4.89 -17.61 1.36
CA HIS A 114 -3.60 -18.31 1.47
C HIS A 114 -3.72 -19.51 2.38
N HIS A 115 -3.42 -20.69 1.86
CA HIS A 115 -3.50 -21.96 2.59
C HIS A 115 -2.12 -22.42 3.07
N PHE A 116 -2.02 -22.72 4.37
CA PHE A 116 -0.79 -23.15 5.02
C PHE A 116 -0.98 -24.48 5.74
N LEU A 117 -0.19 -25.48 5.39
CA LEU A 117 -0.15 -26.76 6.09
C LEU A 117 0.62 -26.62 7.41
N THR A 118 0.00 -27.06 8.51
CA THR A 118 0.56 -26.95 9.87
C THR A 118 1.46 -28.12 10.26
N ALA A 119 1.44 -29.26 9.55
CA ALA A 119 2.28 -30.43 9.81
C ALA A 119 2.95 -30.96 8.53
N GLY A 120 4.15 -31.55 8.69
CA GLY A 120 4.94 -32.16 7.62
C GLY A 120 4.96 -33.70 7.62
N ARG A 121 3.96 -34.36 8.21
CA ARG A 121 3.88 -35.84 8.25
C ARG A 121 2.51 -36.34 7.77
N GLU A 122 2.52 -37.56 7.24
CA GLU A 122 1.48 -38.23 6.45
C GLU A 122 0.02 -38.02 6.90
N GLU A 123 -0.73 -37.43 5.97
CA GLU A 123 -2.15 -37.53 5.55
C GLU A 123 -3.30 -37.73 6.55
N THR A 124 -3.08 -38.11 7.80
CA THR A 124 -4.21 -38.53 8.66
C THR A 124 -4.78 -37.43 9.55
N ARG A 125 -4.06 -36.30 9.77
CA ARG A 125 -4.51 -35.16 10.60
C ARG A 125 -3.90 -33.81 10.18
N ASN A 126 -4.08 -33.42 8.93
CA ASN A 126 -3.55 -32.14 8.43
C ASN A 126 -4.53 -31.01 8.76
N ILE A 127 -4.18 -30.16 9.73
CA ILE A 127 -4.88 -28.89 9.93
C ILE A 127 -4.34 -27.90 8.89
N THR A 128 -5.23 -27.30 8.11
CA THR A 128 -4.88 -26.23 7.18
C THR A 128 -5.27 -24.90 7.79
N LEU A 129 -4.31 -23.99 7.94
CA LEU A 129 -4.59 -22.61 8.25
C LEU A 129 -4.89 -21.86 6.95
N THR A 130 -6.07 -21.25 6.86
CA THR A 130 -6.42 -20.37 5.75
C THR A 130 -6.40 -18.93 6.25
N VAL A 131 -5.60 -18.08 5.63
CA VAL A 131 -5.51 -16.66 5.95
C VAL A 131 -6.01 -15.85 4.75
N PRO A 132 -7.09 -15.07 4.88
CA PRO A 132 -7.49 -14.14 3.83
C PRO A 132 -6.54 -12.94 3.80
N GLY A 133 -6.26 -12.42 2.61
CA GLY A 133 -5.40 -11.26 2.47
C GLY A 133 -4.78 -11.16 1.09
N ILE A 134 -3.85 -10.21 0.96
CA ILE A 134 -3.14 -9.89 -0.27
C ILE A 134 -1.68 -10.18 -0.03
N SER A 135 -1.06 -11.04 -0.84
CA SER A 135 0.39 -11.26 -0.79
C SER A 135 1.10 -10.60 -1.95
N PHE A 136 2.22 -9.94 -1.65
CA PHE A 136 3.10 -9.28 -2.61
C PHE A 136 4.55 -9.33 -2.10
N TYR A 137 5.50 -8.83 -2.88
CA TYR A 137 6.89 -8.71 -2.48
C TYR A 137 7.25 -7.24 -2.28
N ASP A 138 8.03 -6.94 -1.24
CA ASP A 138 8.66 -5.62 -1.11
C ASP A 138 9.87 -5.47 -2.05
N HIS A 139 10.44 -4.27 -2.11
CA HIS A 139 11.60 -3.97 -2.94
C HIS A 139 12.88 -4.74 -2.53
N GLU A 140 12.92 -5.31 -1.33
CA GLU A 140 14.01 -6.17 -0.85
C GLU A 140 13.75 -7.66 -1.15
N GLY A 141 12.64 -7.98 -1.82
CA GLY A 141 12.24 -9.35 -2.17
C GLY A 141 11.65 -10.14 -1.02
N LYS A 142 11.27 -9.51 0.10
CA LYS A 142 10.59 -10.19 1.21
C LYS A 142 9.10 -10.32 0.88
N LYS A 143 8.55 -11.50 1.13
CA LYS A 143 7.14 -11.77 0.90
C LYS A 143 6.31 -11.18 2.02
N ILE A 144 5.32 -10.38 1.68
CA ILE A 144 4.38 -9.75 2.60
C ILE A 144 3.03 -10.44 2.46
N LEU A 145 2.34 -10.64 3.58
CA LEU A 145 0.91 -10.95 3.62
C LEU A 145 0.19 -9.82 4.35
N ALA A 146 -0.59 -9.05 3.61
CA ALA A 146 -1.46 -8.01 4.14
C ALA A 146 -2.85 -8.59 4.45
N THR A 147 -3.38 -8.36 5.64
CA THR A 147 -4.70 -8.88 6.05
C THR A 147 -5.43 -7.93 6.98
N ASP A 148 -6.74 -7.76 6.78
CA ASP A 148 -7.62 -7.00 7.67
C ASP A 148 -7.89 -7.72 9.00
N LYS A 149 -7.51 -8.98 9.14
CA LYS A 149 -7.71 -9.76 10.36
C LYS A 149 -6.61 -9.48 11.37
N LYS A 150 -7.01 -9.35 12.65
CA LYS A 150 -6.06 -9.43 13.76
C LYS A 150 -5.58 -10.87 13.89
N ILE A 151 -4.27 -11.06 13.82
CA ILE A 151 -3.66 -12.39 13.82
C ILE A 151 -2.96 -12.61 15.18
N PRO A 152 -3.26 -13.72 15.89
CA PRO A 152 -2.57 -14.06 17.14
C PRO A 152 -1.06 -14.23 16.93
N ALA A 153 -0.27 -13.87 17.94
CA ALA A 153 1.20 -13.85 17.86
C ALA A 153 1.82 -15.20 17.48
N GLU A 154 1.18 -16.30 17.88
CA GLU A 154 1.57 -17.67 17.51
C GLU A 154 1.42 -17.91 16.01
N ILE A 155 0.34 -17.39 15.41
CA ILE A 155 0.10 -17.48 13.97
C ILE A 155 1.04 -16.56 13.21
N VAL A 156 1.34 -15.36 13.72
CA VAL A 156 2.37 -14.48 13.13
C VAL A 156 3.72 -15.21 13.07
N SER A 157 4.12 -15.84 14.19
CA SER A 157 5.37 -16.59 14.28
C SER A 157 5.41 -17.76 13.29
N PHE A 158 4.29 -18.48 13.15
CA PHE A 158 4.14 -19.55 12.15
C PHE A 158 4.28 -19.02 10.71
N LEU A 159 3.62 -17.91 10.37
CA LEU A 159 3.71 -17.30 9.03
C LEU A 159 5.12 -16.79 8.73
N ASN A 160 5.81 -16.22 9.73
CA ASN A 160 7.21 -15.82 9.60
C ASN A 160 8.13 -17.02 9.29
N GLN A 161 7.90 -18.18 9.92
CA GLN A 161 8.62 -19.42 9.59
C GLN A 161 8.33 -19.92 8.17
N LYS A 162 7.16 -19.59 7.61
CA LYS A 162 6.81 -19.86 6.20
C LYS A 162 7.34 -18.79 5.23
N GLY A 163 8.11 -17.81 5.71
CA GLY A 163 8.76 -16.78 4.90
C GLY A 163 7.92 -15.53 4.64
N TYR A 164 6.79 -15.35 5.34
CA TYR A 164 5.95 -14.17 5.19
C TYR A 164 6.21 -13.16 6.30
N ASN A 165 6.30 -11.88 5.95
CA ASN A 165 6.17 -10.76 6.88
C ASN A 165 4.71 -10.33 6.93
N LEU A 166 4.14 -10.19 8.14
CA LEU A 166 2.73 -9.88 8.28
C LEU A 166 2.51 -8.36 8.32
N LEU A 167 1.58 -7.88 7.50
CA LEU A 167 1.02 -6.54 7.56
C LEU A 167 -0.45 -6.64 7.99
N GLU A 168 -0.74 -6.34 9.25
CA GLU A 168 -2.14 -6.28 9.70
C GLU A 168 -2.74 -4.93 9.28
N LEU A 169 -3.72 -4.93 8.38
CA LEU A 169 -4.35 -3.72 7.89
C LEU A 169 -5.26 -3.07 8.93
N SER A 170 -5.82 -3.84 9.88
CA SER A 170 -6.62 -3.27 10.98
C SER A 170 -5.88 -2.27 11.87
N GLN A 171 -4.56 -2.12 11.71
CA GLN A 171 -3.80 -1.04 12.36
C GLN A 171 -4.03 0.34 11.70
N PHE A 172 -4.73 0.40 10.57
CA PHE A 172 -5.12 1.61 9.84
C PHE A 172 -6.62 1.92 9.95
N ASP A 173 -7.39 1.10 10.68
CA ASP A 173 -8.78 1.45 11.02
C ASP A 173 -8.74 2.57 12.08
N GLU A 174 -9.26 3.75 11.73
CA GLU A 174 -9.59 4.83 12.67
C GLU A 174 -11.00 4.66 13.27
#